data_AF-A0A9D2RFP6-F1
#
_entry.id   AF-A0A9D2RFP6-F1
#
_cell.length_a   1.000
_cell.length_b   1.000
_cell.length_c   1.000
_cell.angle_alpha   90.00
_cell.angle_beta   90.00
_cell.angle_gamma   90.00
#
_symmetry.space_group_name_H-M   'P 1'
#
loop_
_entity.id
_entity.type
_entity.pdbx_description
1 polymer ?
#
loop_
_entity_poly.entity_id
_entity_poly.type
_entity_poly.pdbx_seq_one_letter_code
_entity_poly.pdbx_strand_id
1 'polypeptide(L)'
;MTKNTKTVILLLVIAALIAVIPVAALRDAEFGGSDDAGSVMVEEIHGEYEPWFTPVLEQALGGELPGEIESLVFCIQTGIGVGVIAFFMGRFVERKKWTEKQGEEDASDR
;
A
#
# COMPACT_ATOMS: atom_id res chain seq x y z
N MET A 1 -0.95 -24.35 17.00
CA MET A 1 -1.44 -23.12 16.30
C MET A 1 -2.92 -22.95 16.57
N THR A 2 -3.35 -21.80 17.06
CA THR A 2 -4.78 -21.45 17.12
C THR A 2 -5.31 -21.34 15.68
N LYS A 3 -6.62 -21.55 15.46
CA LYS A 3 -7.25 -21.45 14.12
C LYS A 3 -6.90 -20.14 13.40
N ASN A 4 -6.75 -19.06 14.17
CA ASN A 4 -6.41 -17.73 13.66
C ASN A 4 -4.98 -17.67 13.12
N THR A 5 -4.00 -18.26 13.81
CA THR A 5 -2.61 -18.30 13.31
C THR A 5 -2.52 -19.04 11.99
N LYS A 6 -3.28 -20.14 11.81
CA LYS A 6 -3.30 -20.89 10.54
C LYS A 6 -3.87 -20.04 9.41
N THR A 7 -4.94 -19.30 9.69
CA THR A 7 -5.58 -18.40 8.72
C THR A 7 -4.63 -17.26 8.33
N VAL A 8 -3.95 -16.63 9.30
CA VAL A 8 -2.98 -15.56 9.05
C VAL A 8 -1.82 -16.04 8.18
N ILE A 9 -1.22 -17.19 8.50
CA ILE A 9 -0.13 -17.74 7.67
C ILE A 9 -0.62 -18.06 6.26
N LEU A 10 -1.82 -18.64 6.11
CA LEU A 10 -2.40 -18.91 4.79
C LEU A 10 -2.58 -17.62 3.98
N LEU A 11 -3.11 -16.55 4.58
CA LEU A 11 -3.30 -15.26 3.92
C LEU A 11 -1.96 -14.63 3.50
N LEU A 12 -0.93 -14.69 4.35
CA LEU A 12 0.40 -14.19 4.01
C LEU A 12 1.04 -14.97 2.86
N VAL A 13 0.87 -16.29 2.82
CA VAL A 13 1.34 -17.13 1.71
C VAL A 13 0.61 -16.76 0.42
N ILE A 14 -0.71 -16.57 0.45
CA ILE A 14 -1.48 -16.14 -0.72
C ILE A 14 -1.01 -14.76 -1.21
N ALA A 15 -0.81 -13.79 -0.31
CA ALA A 15 -0.31 -12.47 -0.67
C ALA A 15 1.09 -12.54 -1.32
N ALA A 16 1.99 -13.35 -0.76
CA ALA A 16 3.31 -13.57 -1.34
C ALA A 16 3.24 -14.23 -2.73
N LEU A 17 2.33 -15.19 -2.92
CA LEU A 17 2.13 -15.83 -4.23
C LEU A 17 1.60 -14.82 -5.26
N ILE A 18 0.65 -13.96 -4.89
CA ILE A 18 0.13 -12.91 -5.78
C ILE A 18 1.26 -11.95 -6.20
N ALA A 19 2.20 -11.63 -5.31
CA ALA A 19 3.33 -10.77 -5.64
C ALA A 19 4.40 -11.48 -6.51
N VAL A 20 4.73 -12.74 -6.21
CA VAL A 20 5.85 -13.45 -6.85
C VAL A 20 5.49 -14.08 -8.19
N ILE A 21 4.26 -14.60 -8.35
CA ILE A 21 3.84 -15.30 -9.57
C ILE A 21 3.97 -14.41 -10.83
N PRO A 22 3.47 -13.17 -10.86
CA PRO A 22 3.61 -12.30 -12.03
C PRO A 22 5.06 -12.02 -12.38
N VAL A 23 5.90 -11.70 -11.40
CA VAL A 23 7.33 -11.42 -11.58
C VAL A 23 8.08 -12.65 -12.13
N ALA A 24 7.72 -13.85 -11.68
CA ALA A 24 8.36 -15.07 -12.12
C ALA A 24 7.88 -15.55 -13.51
N ALA A 25 6.61 -15.32 -13.84
CA ALA A 25 5.98 -15.76 -15.09
C ALA A 25 6.16 -14.78 -16.26
N LEU A 26 6.32 -13.49 -15.97
CA LEU A 26 6.43 -12.40 -16.96
C LEU A 26 7.80 -11.72 -16.83
N ARG A 27 8.88 -12.50 -17.00
CA ARG A 27 10.27 -12.04 -16.76
C ARG A 27 10.74 -10.91 -17.68
N ASP A 28 10.14 -10.80 -18.86
CA ASP A 28 10.44 -9.77 -19.87
C ASP A 28 9.36 -8.68 -19.94
N ALA A 29 8.43 -8.64 -18.98
CA ALA A 29 7.46 -7.56 -18.90
C ALA A 29 8.06 -6.34 -18.21
N GLU A 30 7.90 -5.16 -18.83
CA GLU A 30 8.15 -3.89 -18.16
C GLU A 30 7.08 -3.67 -17.10
N PHE A 31 7.45 -3.90 -15.84
CA PHE A 31 6.62 -3.55 -14.69
C PHE A 31 6.75 -2.05 -14.42
N GLY A 32 6.09 -1.25 -15.25
CA GLY A 32 5.89 0.19 -15.03
C GLY A 32 4.80 0.46 -14.00
N GLY A 33 4.74 1.70 -13.51
CA GLY A 33 3.62 2.18 -12.70
C GLY A 33 2.31 2.17 -13.49
N SER A 34 1.18 2.24 -12.78
CA SER A 34 -0.11 2.47 -13.44
C SER A 34 -0.13 3.73 -14.30
N ASP A 35 0.65 4.71 -13.88
CA ASP A 35 0.66 6.04 -14.45
C ASP A 35 1.48 6.06 -15.76
N ASP A 36 2.56 5.27 -15.82
CA ASP A 36 3.34 5.01 -17.04
C ASP A 36 2.50 4.31 -18.13
N ALA A 37 1.70 3.31 -17.73
CA ALA A 37 0.83 2.59 -18.67
C ALA A 37 -0.25 3.51 -19.27
N GLY A 38 -0.69 4.53 -18.52
CA GLY A 38 -1.65 5.52 -18.97
C GLY A 38 -1.06 6.51 -19.98
N SER A 39 0.16 7.01 -19.73
CA SER A 39 0.82 7.98 -20.62
C SER A 39 1.14 7.37 -21.99
N VAL A 40 1.67 6.14 -22.03
CA VAL A 40 2.02 5.43 -23.28
C VAL A 40 0.78 5.23 -24.16
N MET A 41 -0.35 4.81 -23.59
CA MET A 41 -1.58 4.59 -24.36
C MET A 41 -2.15 5.90 -24.91
N VAL A 42 -2.02 7.00 -24.16
CA VAL A 42 -2.52 8.32 -24.58
C VAL A 42 -1.68 8.88 -25.74
N GLU A 43 -0.35 8.73 -25.71
CA GLU A 43 0.52 9.08 -26.83
C GLU A 43 0.19 8.27 -28.10
N GLU A 44 -0.12 6.98 -27.97
CA GLU A 44 -0.43 6.12 -29.10
C GLU A 44 -1.78 6.44 -29.77
N ILE A 45 -2.78 6.88 -28.99
CA ILE A 45 -4.12 7.25 -29.50
C ILE A 45 -4.16 8.70 -30.01
N HIS A 46 -3.46 9.61 -29.32
CA HIS A 46 -3.44 11.04 -29.60
C HIS A 46 -2.01 11.55 -29.56
N GLY A 47 -1.32 11.49 -30.70
CA GLY A 47 0.05 12.01 -30.86
C GLY A 47 0.24 13.52 -30.66
N GLU A 48 -0.81 14.25 -30.29
CA GLU A 48 -0.79 15.67 -29.89
C GLU A 48 -1.51 15.89 -28.54
N TYR A 49 -1.39 14.96 -27.59
CA TYR A 49 -1.94 15.17 -26.26
C TYR A 49 -1.06 16.13 -25.45
N GLU A 50 -1.57 17.31 -25.13
CA GLU A 50 -0.96 18.19 -24.12
C GLU A 50 -1.49 17.87 -22.72
N PRO A 51 -0.61 17.69 -21.71
CA PRO A 51 -1.01 17.53 -20.32
C PRO A 51 -1.82 18.73 -19.83
N TRP A 52 -3.06 18.49 -19.39
CA TRP A 52 -3.91 19.53 -18.80
C TRP A 52 -3.48 19.92 -17.37
N PHE A 53 -2.53 19.18 -16.78
CA PHE A 53 -1.98 19.41 -15.46
C PHE A 53 -0.54 18.91 -15.39
N THR A 54 0.36 19.75 -14.87
CA THR A 54 1.75 19.38 -14.56
C THR A 54 1.93 19.46 -13.05
N PRO A 55 2.46 18.44 -12.37
CA PRO A 55 2.78 18.48 -10.96
C PRO A 55 3.55 19.74 -10.57
N VAL A 56 3.17 20.37 -9.45
CA VAL A 56 3.80 21.61 -8.96
C VAL A 56 5.31 21.44 -8.76
N LEU A 57 5.74 20.23 -8.39
CA LEU A 57 7.14 19.91 -8.16
C LEU A 57 7.94 19.87 -9.47
N GLU A 58 7.35 19.37 -10.56
CA GLU A 58 7.95 19.39 -11.91
C GLU A 58 7.99 20.81 -12.48
N GLN A 59 6.93 21.60 -12.26
CA GLN A 59 6.92 23.01 -12.61
C GLN A 59 8.03 23.80 -11.89
N ALA A 60 8.30 23.48 -10.62
CA ALA A 60 9.34 24.12 -9.83
C ALA A 60 10.76 23.67 -10.22
N LEU A 61 10.93 22.41 -10.64
CA LEU A 61 12.21 21.86 -11.11
C LEU A 61 12.52 22.24 -12.57
N GLY A 62 11.51 22.62 -13.36
CA GLY A 62 11.65 22.93 -14.79
C GLY A 62 11.82 21.70 -15.67
N GLY A 63 11.37 20.52 -15.22
CA GLY A 63 11.50 19.24 -15.91
C GLY A 63 10.86 18.09 -15.12
N GLU A 64 10.82 16.89 -15.72
CA GLU A 64 10.27 15.68 -15.10
C GLU A 64 11.05 15.29 -13.84
N LEU A 65 10.33 14.78 -12.84
CA LEU A 65 10.98 14.29 -11.63
C LEU A 65 11.77 13.01 -11.95
N PRO A 66 12.97 12.82 -11.39
CA PRO A 66 13.63 11.52 -11.46
C PRO A 66 12.74 10.46 -10.81
N GLY A 67 12.45 9.36 -11.51
CA GLY A 67 11.56 8.30 -11.02
C GLY A 67 12.00 7.69 -9.67
N GLU A 68 13.30 7.76 -9.34
CA GLU A 68 13.82 7.37 -8.02
C GLU A 68 13.26 8.26 -6.89
N ILE A 69 13.10 9.56 -7.14
CA ILE A 69 12.58 10.53 -6.16
C ILE A 69 11.05 10.35 -6.04
N GLU A 70 10.35 10.13 -7.15
CA GLU A 70 8.92 9.84 -7.15
C GLU A 70 8.59 8.59 -6.32
N SER A 71 9.29 7.49 -6.60
CA SER A 71 9.15 6.23 -5.85
C SER A 71 9.49 6.40 -4.36
N LEU A 72 10.50 7.22 -4.03
CA LEU A 72 10.86 7.53 -2.65
C LEU A 72 9.75 8.30 -1.93
N VAL A 73 9.16 9.31 -2.56
CA VAL A 73 8.04 10.07 -1.98
C VAL A 73 6.83 9.16 -1.79
N PHE A 74 6.53 8.29 -2.76
CA PHE A 74 5.47 7.29 -2.64
C PHE A 74 5.72 6.29 -1.50
N CYS A 75 6.95 5.81 -1.35
CA CYS A 75 7.35 4.94 -0.24
C CYS A 75 7.14 5.61 1.12
N ILE A 76 7.52 6.88 1.26
CA ILE A 76 7.33 7.63 2.52
C ILE A 76 5.84 7.81 2.82
N GLN A 77 5.03 8.17 1.82
CA GLN A 77 3.58 8.29 1.97
C GLN A 77 2.95 6.97 2.42
N THR A 78 3.36 5.87 1.79
CA THR A 78 2.91 4.51 2.14
C THR A 78 3.32 4.16 3.57
N GLY A 79 4.56 4.41 3.96
CA GLY A 79 5.07 4.15 5.31
C GLY A 79 4.29 4.91 6.39
N ILE A 80 4.00 6.19 6.16
CA ILE A 80 3.19 7.01 7.06
C ILE A 80 1.75 6.46 7.13
N GLY A 81 1.14 6.18 5.98
CA GLY A 81 -0.24 5.67 5.91
C GLY A 81 -0.40 4.34 6.65
N VAL A 82 0.51 3.39 6.43
CA VAL A 82 0.53 2.10 7.13
C VAL A 82 0.76 2.29 8.63
N GLY A 83 1.67 3.20 9.02
CA GLY A 83 1.94 3.50 10.42
C GLY A 83 0.70 4.01 11.16
N VAL A 84 -0.06 4.92 10.55
CA VAL A 84 -1.32 5.44 11.10
C VAL A 84 -2.36 4.33 11.26
N ILE A 85 -2.57 3.50 10.22
CA ILE A 85 -3.54 2.40 10.26
C ILE A 85 -3.16 1.38 11.35
N ALA A 86 -1.89 1.00 11.42
CA ALA A 86 -1.38 0.05 12.42
C ALA A 86 -1.56 0.59 13.85
N PHE A 87 -1.33 1.88 14.08
CA PHE A 87 -1.56 2.52 15.37
C PHE A 87 -3.02 2.43 15.80
N PHE A 88 -3.97 2.76 14.92
CA PHE A 88 -5.39 2.66 15.23
C PHE A 88 -5.83 1.22 15.50
N MET A 89 -5.43 0.26 14.65
CA MET A 89 -5.71 -1.16 14.87
C MET A 89 -5.16 -1.65 16.20
N GLY A 90 -3.91 -1.29 16.54
CA GLY A 90 -3.30 -1.61 17.83
C GLY A 90 -4.12 -1.07 19.00
N ARG A 91 -4.57 0.19 18.91
CA ARG A 91 -5.37 0.83 19.98
C ARG A 91 -6.76 0.24 20.13
N PHE A 92 -7.38 -0.25 19.05
CA PHE A 92 -8.64 -0.99 19.12
C PHE A 92 -8.48 -2.36 19.79
N VAL A 93 -7.40 -3.09 19.46
CA VAL A 93 -7.08 -4.38 20.09
C VAL A 93 -6.81 -4.20 21.58
N GLU A 94 -6.05 -3.15 21.94
CA GLU A 94 -5.79 -2.81 23.33
C GLU A 94 -7.09 -2.48 24.08
N ARG A 95 -7.92 -1.58 23.55
CA ARG A 95 -9.21 -1.22 24.17
C ARG A 95 -10.05 -2.46 24.49
N LYS A 96 -10.15 -3.39 23.54
CA LYS A 96 -10.91 -4.63 23.72
C LYS A 96 -10.41 -5.46 24.91
N LYS A 97 -9.09 -5.60 25.07
CA LYS A 97 -8.50 -6.31 26.21
C LYS A 97 -8.86 -5.69 27.56
N TRP A 98 -8.84 -4.34 27.65
CA TRP A 98 -9.22 -3.65 28.88
C TRP A 98 -10.71 -3.81 29.21
N THR A 99 -11.59 -3.76 28.20
CA THR A 99 -13.02 -3.98 28.38
C THR A 99 -13.34 -5.41 28.81
N GLU A 100 -12.67 -6.42 28.24
CA GLU A 100 -12.84 -7.82 28.65
C GLU A 100 -12.36 -8.03 30.09
N LYS A 101 -11.21 -7.46 30.47
CA LYS A 101 -10.65 -7.59 31.82
C LYS A 101 -11.52 -6.94 32.90
N GLN A 102 -12.09 -5.75 32.63
CA GLN A 102 -13.04 -5.11 33.55
C GLN A 102 -14.32 -5.92 33.73
N GLY A 103 -14.83 -6.54 32.66
CA GLY A 103 -16.01 -7.40 32.74
C GLY A 103 -15.78 -8.69 33.56
N GLU A 104 -14.57 -9.25 33.54
CA GLU A 104 -14.19 -10.39 34.38
C GLU A 104 -14.01 -10.00 35.84
N GLU A 105 -13.39 -8.85 36.14
CA GLU A 105 -13.26 -8.31 37.51
C GLU A 105 -14.65 -8.02 38.12
N ASP A 106 -15.55 -7.34 37.38
CA ASP A 106 -16.92 -7.05 37.81
C ASP A 106 -17.80 -8.31 38.01
N ALA A 107 -17.49 -9.41 37.33
CA ALA A 107 -18.19 -10.70 37.47
C ALA A 107 -17.63 -11.56 38.61
N SER A 108 -16.36 -11.37 38.97
CA SER A 108 -15.70 -12.03 40.11
C SER A 108 -16.14 -11.45 41.46
N ASP A 109 -16.48 -10.16 41.50
CA ASP A 109 -16.91 -9.45 42.72
C ASP A 109 -18.41 -9.61 43.04
N ARG A 110 -19.17 -10.38 42.24
CA ARG A 110 -20.60 -10.69 42.47
C ARG A 110 -20.80 -12.15 42.90
#